data_AF-G2J3Z4-F1
#
_entry.id   AF-G2J3Z4-F1
#
_cell.length_a   1.000
_cell.length_b   1.000
_cell.length_c   1.000
_cell.angle_alpha   90.00
_cell.angle_beta   90.00
_cell.angle_gamma   90.00
#
_symmetry.space_group_name_H-M   'P 1'
#
loop_
_entity.id
_entity.type
_entity.pdbx_description
1 polymer ?
#
loop_
_entity_poly.entity_id
_entity_poly.type
_entity_poly.pdbx_seq_one_letter_code
_entity_poly.pdbx_strand_id
1 'polypeptide(L)'
;MRFDEIQDEVLNVLQLAQGRFLTAYQICQRLQKARSPLWKTLVQEYPSQDASTPMGEGTGRHYSPASFVANALKYFVDNKMVDGLMQETFECDGVSFHEIEPGFTGNIVGIWAFQIKQVN
;
A
#
# COMPACT_ATOMS: atom_id res chain seq x y z
N MET A 1 5.60 -11.89 9.08
CA MET A 1 5.41 -12.15 7.63
C MET A 1 6.58 -11.55 6.83
N ARG A 2 7.00 -12.18 5.73
CA ARG A 2 8.08 -11.70 4.83
C ARG A 2 7.50 -10.95 3.62
N PHE A 3 8.28 -10.07 3.00
CA PHE A 3 7.79 -9.26 1.86
C PHE A 3 7.46 -10.11 0.62
N ASP A 4 8.25 -11.13 0.33
CA ASP A 4 8.02 -12.03 -0.81
C ASP A 4 6.68 -12.80 -0.71
N GLU A 5 6.19 -13.03 0.52
CA GLU A 5 4.95 -13.79 0.75
C GLU A 5 3.68 -13.08 0.29
N ILE A 6 3.72 -11.76 0.06
CA ILE A 6 2.54 -10.98 -0.34
C ILE A 6 2.52 -10.59 -1.81
N GLN A 7 3.61 -10.89 -2.52
CA GLN A 7 3.90 -10.33 -3.85
C GLN A 7 2.74 -10.58 -4.82
N ASP A 8 2.37 -11.83 -5.04
CA ASP A 8 1.40 -12.19 -6.09
C ASP A 8 0.02 -11.57 -5.86
N GLU A 9 -0.49 -11.59 -4.63
CA GLU A 9 -1.79 -11.01 -4.31
C GLU A 9 -1.79 -9.48 -4.43
N VAL A 10 -0.73 -8.82 -3.96
CA VAL A 10 -0.61 -7.36 -4.05
C VAL A 10 -0.45 -6.93 -5.52
N LEU A 11 0.35 -7.64 -6.31
CA LEU A 11 0.50 -7.37 -7.74
C LEU A 11 -0.81 -7.61 -8.49
N ASN A 12 -1.56 -8.66 -8.17
CA ASN A 12 -2.88 -8.90 -8.75
C ASN A 12 -3.83 -7.71 -8.48
N VAL A 13 -3.84 -7.16 -7.27
CA VAL A 13 -4.65 -5.97 -6.94
C VAL A 13 -4.26 -4.75 -7.81
N LEU A 14 -2.97 -4.55 -8.06
CA LEU A 14 -2.45 -3.47 -8.90
C LEU A 14 -2.74 -3.71 -10.39
N GLN A 15 -2.60 -4.94 -10.88
CA GLN A 15 -2.93 -5.31 -12.26
C GLN A 15 -4.42 -5.13 -12.55
N LEU A 16 -5.30 -5.53 -11.63
CA LEU A 16 -6.74 -5.29 -11.71
C LEU A 16 -7.10 -3.79 -11.65
N ALA A 17 -6.19 -2.93 -11.18
CA ALA A 17 -6.36 -1.48 -11.26
C ALA A 17 -6.13 -0.91 -12.68
N GLN A 18 -5.65 -1.73 -13.62
CA GLN A 18 -5.45 -1.38 -15.02
C GLN A 18 -4.64 -0.08 -15.20
N GLY A 19 -3.45 -0.03 -14.59
CA GLY A 19 -2.54 1.11 -14.69
C GLY A 19 -2.94 2.33 -13.85
N ARG A 20 -4.08 2.30 -13.15
CA ARG A 20 -4.44 3.35 -12.19
C ARG A 20 -3.59 3.19 -10.93
N PHE A 21 -3.08 4.32 -10.45
CA PHE A 21 -2.34 4.35 -9.21
C PHE A 21 -3.24 4.12 -7.99
N LEU A 22 -2.70 3.39 -7.01
CA LEU A 22 -3.32 3.10 -5.73
C LEU A 22 -2.37 3.43 -4.58
N THR A 23 -2.90 3.96 -3.49
CA THR A 23 -2.19 4.00 -2.21
C THR A 23 -2.11 2.60 -1.60
N ALA A 24 -1.13 2.34 -0.73
CA ALA A 24 -1.07 1.07 0.02
C ALA A 24 -2.35 0.83 0.86
N TYR A 25 -3.00 1.90 1.30
CA TYR A 25 -4.31 1.88 1.93
C TYR A 25 -5.39 1.31 1.00
N GLN A 26 -5.50 1.82 -0.23
CA GLN A 26 -6.47 1.33 -1.22
C GLN A 26 -6.20 -0.12 -1.63
N ILE A 27 -4.93 -0.55 -1.65
CA ILE A 27 -4.57 -1.96 -1.85
C ILE A 27 -5.12 -2.82 -0.71
N CYS A 28 -4.88 -2.42 0.55
CA CYS A 28 -5.41 -3.10 1.73
C CYS A 28 -6.95 -3.18 1.72
N GLN A 29 -7.64 -2.08 1.37
CA GLN A 29 -9.09 -2.08 1.24
C GLN A 29 -9.61 -3.06 0.18
N ARG A 30 -8.88 -3.20 -0.94
CA ARG A 30 -9.25 -4.16 -1.99
C ARG A 30 -9.05 -5.60 -1.52
N LEU A 31 -7.95 -5.90 -0.82
CA LEU A 31 -7.72 -7.21 -0.20
C LEU A 31 -8.82 -7.55 0.83
N GLN A 32 -9.19 -6.57 1.67
CA GLN A 32 -10.29 -6.71 2.63
C GLN A 32 -11.63 -7.00 1.94
N LYS A 33 -11.99 -6.21 0.92
CA LYS A 33 -13.25 -6.38 0.16
C LYS A 33 -13.31 -7.72 -0.57
N ALA A 34 -12.17 -8.19 -1.10
CA ALA A 34 -12.05 -9.49 -1.73
C ALA A 34 -12.07 -10.67 -0.74
N ARG A 35 -12.10 -10.40 0.59
CA ARG A 35 -11.95 -11.41 1.65
C ARG A 35 -10.71 -12.29 1.46
N SER A 36 -9.64 -11.68 0.99
CA SER A 36 -8.38 -12.39 0.75
C SER A 36 -7.86 -13.00 2.06
N PRO A 37 -7.35 -14.26 2.05
CA PRO A 37 -6.68 -14.84 3.20
C PRO A 37 -5.48 -13.99 3.67
N LEU A 38 -4.75 -13.38 2.74
CA LEU A 38 -3.65 -12.47 3.04
C LEU A 38 -4.10 -11.29 3.90
N TRP A 39 -5.30 -10.73 3.67
CA TRP A 39 -5.81 -9.64 4.52
C TRP A 39 -5.91 -10.05 5.99
N LYS A 40 -6.41 -11.27 6.27
CA LYS A 40 -6.51 -11.78 7.64
C LYS A 40 -5.13 -11.89 8.28
N THR A 41 -4.15 -12.42 7.54
CA THR A 41 -2.77 -12.57 8.02
C THR A 41 -2.10 -11.21 8.25
N LEU A 42 -2.28 -10.24 7.34
CA LEU A 42 -1.75 -8.89 7.47
C LEU A 42 -2.24 -8.19 8.73
N VAL A 43 -3.54 -8.25 9.03
CA VAL A 43 -4.11 -7.62 10.24
C VAL A 43 -3.66 -8.31 11.53
N GLN A 44 -3.40 -9.63 11.47
CA GLN A 44 -2.88 -10.38 12.63
C GLN A 44 -1.41 -10.05 12.93
N GLU A 45 -0.58 -9.97 11.89
CA GLU A 45 0.87 -9.71 12.01
C GLU A 45 1.19 -8.23 12.26
N TYR A 46 0.37 -7.35 11.67
CA TYR A 46 0.56 -5.89 11.69
C TYR A 46 -0.73 -5.21 12.17
N PRO A 47 -1.17 -5.46 13.42
CA PRO A 47 -2.39 -4.84 13.91
C PRO A 47 -2.22 -3.32 14.01
N SER A 48 -3.21 -2.57 13.55
CA SER A 48 -3.37 -1.18 13.99
C SER A 48 -3.72 -1.19 15.48
N GLN A 49 -3.08 -0.34 16.30
CA GLN A 49 -3.34 -0.30 17.74
C GLN A 49 -4.81 -0.04 18.09
N ASP A 50 -5.51 0.71 17.24
CA ASP A 50 -6.95 0.81 17.26
C ASP A 50 -7.50 0.68 15.82
N ALA A 51 -8.54 -0.15 15.67
CA ALA A 51 -9.16 -0.44 14.37
C ALA A 51 -9.94 0.77 13.80
N SER A 52 -10.28 1.74 14.66
CA SER A 52 -10.86 3.03 14.30
C SER A 52 -9.83 4.13 14.08
N THR A 53 -8.56 3.90 14.42
CA THR A 53 -7.47 4.82 14.11
C THR A 53 -7.34 4.98 12.60
N PRO A 54 -7.45 6.20 12.06
CA PRO A 54 -7.16 6.46 10.65
C PRO A 54 -5.77 5.95 10.30
N MET A 55 -5.65 5.16 9.24
CA MET A 55 -4.35 4.62 8.82
C MET A 55 -3.36 5.78 8.55
N GLY A 56 -2.37 5.94 9.41
CA GLY A 56 -1.42 7.06 9.40
C GLY A 56 -1.12 7.60 10.81
N GLU A 57 -2.11 7.54 11.71
CA GLU A 57 -1.91 7.79 13.13
C GLU A 57 -1.40 6.52 13.83
N GLY A 58 -0.33 6.64 14.63
CA GLY A 58 0.24 5.51 15.38
C GLY A 58 1.49 4.85 14.78
N THR A 59 2.29 5.58 13.98
CA THR A 59 3.62 5.12 13.52
C THR A 59 4.62 5.02 14.70
N GLY A 60 4.42 4.04 15.57
CA GLY A 60 5.26 3.72 16.70
C GLY A 60 5.30 2.21 16.98
N ARG A 61 6.49 1.62 16.83
CA ARG A 61 6.89 0.21 17.09
C ARG A 61 6.19 -0.90 16.29
N HIS A 62 4.96 -0.71 15.82
CA HIS A 62 4.25 -1.68 14.98
C HIS A 62 3.88 -1.04 13.64
N TYR A 63 4.44 -1.55 12.54
CA TYR A 63 4.01 -1.15 11.20
C TYR A 63 2.52 -1.50 11.03
N SER A 64 1.70 -0.61 10.47
CA SER A 64 0.33 -0.94 10.05
C SER A 64 0.35 -1.88 8.82
N PRO A 65 -0.76 -2.54 8.45
CA PRO A 65 -0.82 -3.35 7.23
C PRO A 65 -0.46 -2.54 5.98
N ALA A 66 -0.93 -1.30 5.90
CA ALA A 66 -0.63 -0.40 4.78
C ALA A 66 0.85 0.00 4.76
N SER A 67 1.45 0.29 5.93
CA SER A 67 2.88 0.58 6.01
C SER A 67 3.73 -0.63 5.60
N PHE A 68 3.33 -1.84 6.00
CA PHE A 68 3.99 -3.07 5.58
C PHE A 68 3.89 -3.27 4.06
N VAL A 69 2.69 -3.13 3.48
CA VAL A 69 2.48 -3.24 2.02
C VAL A 69 3.30 -2.20 1.26
N ALA A 70 3.35 -0.95 1.73
CA ALA A 70 4.18 0.09 1.11
C ALA A 70 5.67 -0.26 1.13
N ASN A 71 6.18 -0.76 2.26
CA ASN A 71 7.57 -1.18 2.38
C ASN A 71 7.89 -2.43 1.53
N ALA A 72 6.95 -3.37 1.42
CA ALA A 72 7.08 -4.54 0.55
C ALA A 72 7.16 -4.14 -0.93
N LEU A 73 6.27 -3.24 -1.37
CA LEU A 73 6.29 -2.72 -2.74
C LEU A 73 7.59 -1.98 -3.05
N LYS A 74 8.07 -1.17 -2.12
CA LYS A 74 9.38 -0.51 -2.23
C LYS A 74 10.51 -1.51 -2.32
N TYR A 75 10.49 -2.55 -1.48
CA TYR A 75 11.45 -3.64 -1.54
C TYR A 75 11.45 -4.34 -2.91
N PHE A 76 10.28 -4.59 -3.53
CA PHE A 76 10.20 -5.20 -4.86
C PHE A 76 10.83 -4.32 -5.95
N VAL A 77 10.60 -3.00 -5.89
CA VAL A 77 11.19 -2.03 -6.83
C VAL A 77 12.71 -1.94 -6.63
N ASP A 78 13.16 -1.71 -5.39
CA ASP A 78 14.57 -1.50 -5.06
C ASP A 78 15.43 -2.74 -5.42
N ASN A 79 14.84 -3.94 -5.34
CA ASN A 79 15.50 -5.21 -5.68
C ASN A 79 15.19 -5.72 -7.10
N LYS A 80 14.48 -4.95 -7.93
CA LYS A 80 14.10 -5.32 -9.32
C LYS A 80 13.43 -6.69 -9.42
N MET A 81 12.59 -7.02 -8.43
CA MET A 81 11.90 -8.31 -8.39
C MET A 81 10.71 -8.38 -9.36
N VAL A 82 10.16 -7.23 -9.73
CA VAL A 82 8.92 -7.12 -10.51
C VAL A 82 9.09 -6.07 -11.59
N ASP A 83 9.10 -6.52 -12.84
CA ASP A 83 9.09 -5.63 -14.01
C ASP A 83 7.72 -4.96 -14.17
N GLY A 84 7.72 -3.64 -14.39
CA GLY A 84 6.51 -2.84 -14.62
C GLY A 84 5.83 -2.35 -13.34
N LEU A 85 6.34 -2.67 -12.15
CA LEU A 85 5.88 -2.02 -10.92
C LEU A 85 6.45 -0.60 -10.84
N MET A 86 5.57 0.38 -10.65
CA MET A 86 5.92 1.80 -10.58
C MET A 86 5.49 2.41 -9.25
N GLN A 87 6.34 3.30 -8.74
CA GLN A 87 6.04 4.16 -7.59
C GLN A 87 6.06 5.61 -8.05
N GLU A 88 5.06 6.38 -7.65
CA GLU A 88 5.09 7.84 -7.67
C GLU A 88 4.87 8.36 -6.25
N THR A 89 5.35 9.58 -5.98
CA THR A 89 5.17 10.24 -4.68
C THR A 89 4.45 11.56 -4.87
N PHE A 90 3.46 11.82 -4.02
CA PHE A 90 2.70 13.06 -4.02
C PHE A 90 3.01 13.83 -2.75
N GLU A 91 3.55 15.04 -2.93
CA GLU A 91 3.60 16.02 -1.85
C GLU A 91 2.18 16.55 -1.62
N CYS A 92 1.77 16.46 -0.38
CA CYS A 92 0.45 16.78 0.14
C CYS A 92 0.51 17.98 1.07
N ASP A 93 1.55 18.82 0.94
CA ASP A 93 1.67 20.04 1.74
C ASP A 93 0.47 20.96 1.48
N GLY A 94 -0.24 21.35 2.55
CA GLY A 94 -1.48 22.10 2.46
C GLY A 94 -2.70 21.32 1.91
N VAL A 95 -2.61 20.00 1.72
CA VAL A 95 -3.73 19.15 1.31
C VAL A 95 -4.34 18.48 2.54
N SER A 96 -5.63 18.69 2.77
CA SER A 96 -6.38 18.06 3.88
C SER A 96 -7.63 17.35 3.38
N PHE A 97 -7.93 16.18 3.91
CA PHE A 97 -9.19 15.47 3.70
C PHE A 97 -10.01 15.54 4.98
N HIS A 98 -11.17 16.22 4.95
CA HIS A 98 -12.00 16.42 6.15
C HIS A 98 -11.20 16.98 7.33
N GLU A 99 -10.37 18.01 7.08
CA GLU A 99 -9.50 18.65 8.07
C GLU A 99 -8.34 17.76 8.59
N ILE A 100 -8.17 16.56 8.02
CA ILE A 100 -7.07 15.65 8.34
C ILE A 100 -6.02 15.74 7.22
N GLU A 101 -4.82 16.20 7.58
CA GLU A 101 -3.67 16.13 6.67
C GLU A 101 -3.24 14.67 6.48
N PRO A 102 -2.86 14.25 5.25
CA PRO A 102 -2.32 12.92 5.01
C PRO A 102 -1.07 12.66 5.86
N GLY A 103 -1.27 12.01 7.01
CA GLY A 103 -0.21 11.63 7.91
C GLY A 103 0.60 10.47 7.34
N PHE A 104 1.57 10.75 6.48
CA PHE A 104 2.73 9.88 6.29
C PHE A 104 3.98 10.75 6.06
N THR A 105 4.94 10.59 6.98
CA THR A 105 6.31 11.15 6.98
C THR A 105 6.51 12.38 6.08
N GLY A 106 6.13 13.56 6.58
CA GLY A 106 6.45 14.83 5.92
C GLY A 106 5.56 15.19 4.73
N ASN A 107 4.26 14.91 4.81
CA ASN A 107 3.28 15.24 3.77
C ASN A 107 3.53 14.51 2.45
N ILE A 108 4.10 13.30 2.44
CA ILE A 108 4.37 12.55 1.19
C ILE A 108 3.55 11.27 1.16
N VAL A 109 2.76 11.10 0.11
CA VAL A 109 1.98 9.89 -0.15
C VAL A 109 2.59 9.10 -1.30
N GLY A 110 3.02 7.88 -1.04
CA GLY A 110 3.42 6.93 -2.07
C GLY A 110 2.21 6.28 -2.74
N ILE A 111 2.15 6.34 -4.08
CA ILE A 111 1.16 5.65 -4.87
C ILE A 111 1.82 4.70 -5.87
N TRP A 112 1.11 3.62 -6.19
CA TRP A 112 1.68 2.46 -6.87
C TRP A 112 0.79 2.05 -8.04
N ALA A 113 1.40 1.71 -9.17
CA ALA A 113 0.70 1.18 -10.32
C ALA A 113 1.47 0.02 -10.94
N PHE A 114 0.77 -0.83 -11.69
CA PHE A 114 1.39 -1.82 -12.55
C PHE A 114 1.25 -1.37 -14.00
N GLN A 115 2.38 -1.23 -14.70
CA GLN A 115 2.42 -0.84 -16.10
C GLN A 115 1.78 -1.93 -16.95
N ILE A 116 0.73 -1.54 -17.69
CA ILE A 116 0.18 -2.43 -18.71
C ILE A 116 1.11 -2.34 -19.92
N LYS A 117 1.71 -3.47 -20.31
CA LYS A 117 2.37 -3.56 -21.62
C LYS A 117 1.30 -3.36 -22.68
N GLN A 118 1.37 -2.26 -23.43
CA GLN A 118 0.51 -2.10 -24.60
C GLN A 118 0.92 -3.17 -25.62
N VAL A 119 -0.01 -4.07 -25.93
CA VAL A 119 0.14 -4.98 -27.06
C VAL A 119 -0.26 -4.18 -28.29
N ASN A 120 0.74 -3.73 -29.05
CA ASN A 120 0.54 -3.15 -30.39
C ASN A 120 0.23 -4.26 -31.41
#